data_AF-A0A259M1U3-F1
#
_entry.id   AF-A0A259M1U3-F1
#
_cell.length_a   1.000
_cell.length_b   1.000
_cell.length_c   1.000
_cell.angle_alpha   90.00
_cell.angle_beta   90.00
_cell.angle_gamma   90.00
#
_symmetry.space_group_name_H-M   'P 1'
#
loop_
_entity.id
_entity.type
_entity.pdbx_description
1 polymer ?
#
loop_
_entity_poly.entity_id
_entity_poly.type
_entity_poly.pdbx_seq_one_letter_code
_entity_poly.pdbx_strand_id
1 'polypeptide(L)'
;MSDTITENDVDIIRAIIGSFYGHGNARLFTSSSISDETIIRIVELLAEMEDCSTWIDAVPNPQDVLLPANKIRKWALRVIRKSGEPFLLGNVRINMMCKRFRAAQFKPAILDSLN
;
A
#
# COMPACT_ATOMS: atom_id res chain seq x y z
N MET A 1 19.74 4.96 -0.21
CA MET A 1 18.63 3.99 -0.11
C MET A 1 18.06 3.79 -1.50
N SER A 2 18.11 2.56 -2.00
CA SER A 2 17.75 2.24 -3.40
C SER A 2 16.30 2.58 -3.70
N ASP A 3 16.07 3.16 -4.87
CA ASP A 3 14.76 3.42 -5.48
C ASP A 3 14.09 2.13 -5.99
N THR A 4 14.48 0.96 -5.51
CA THR A 4 14.05 -0.32 -6.05
C THR A 4 13.15 -1.01 -5.04
N ILE A 5 12.03 -1.59 -5.51
CA ILE A 5 11.16 -2.40 -4.68
C ILE A 5 11.98 -3.61 -4.19
N THR A 6 12.01 -3.81 -2.88
CA THR A 6 12.72 -4.95 -2.27
C THR A 6 11.78 -6.14 -2.16
N GLU A 7 12.31 -7.36 -1.99
CA GLU A 7 11.47 -8.55 -1.76
C GLU A 7 10.58 -8.38 -0.50
N ASN A 8 11.12 -7.76 0.55
CA ASN A 8 10.36 -7.43 1.75
C ASN A 8 9.18 -6.48 1.46
N ASP A 9 9.33 -5.52 0.53
CA ASP A 9 8.23 -4.65 0.13
C ASP A 9 7.12 -5.43 -0.59
N VAL A 10 7.50 -6.40 -1.42
CA VAL A 10 6.55 -7.29 -2.12
C VAL A 10 5.76 -8.13 -1.10
N ASP A 11 6.42 -8.67 -0.09
CA ASP A 11 5.77 -9.48 0.94
C ASP A 11 4.78 -8.66 1.77
N ILE A 12 5.16 -7.43 2.14
CA ILE A 12 4.28 -6.49 2.84
C ILE A 12 3.05 -6.17 1.97
N ILE A 13 3.27 -5.83 0.70
CA ILE A 13 2.19 -5.53 -0.25
C ILE A 13 1.25 -6.73 -0.40
N ARG A 14 1.78 -7.95 -0.51
CA ARG A 14 0.98 -9.18 -0.58
C ARG A 14 0.16 -9.41 0.68
N ALA A 15 0.69 -9.12 1.86
CA ALA A 15 -0.05 -9.26 3.11
C ALA A 15 -1.20 -8.25 3.22
N ILE A 16 -0.95 -6.99 2.84
CA ILE A 16 -2.00 -5.96 2.76
C ILE A 16 -3.07 -6.40 1.77
N ILE A 17 -2.70 -6.67 0.52
CA ILE A 17 -3.65 -7.07 -0.52
C ILE A 17 -4.38 -8.38 -0.16
N GLY A 18 -3.70 -9.35 0.43
CA GLY A 18 -4.31 -10.60 0.88
C GLY A 18 -5.38 -10.35 1.94
N SER A 19 -5.13 -9.39 2.84
CA SER A 19 -6.07 -9.00 3.89
C SER A 19 -7.33 -8.33 3.35
N PHE A 20 -7.25 -7.60 2.23
CA PHE A 20 -8.41 -6.94 1.63
C PHE A 20 -9.08 -7.75 0.51
N TYR A 21 -8.29 -8.27 -0.43
CA TYR A 21 -8.77 -8.84 -1.70
C TYR A 21 -8.63 -10.36 -1.76
N GLY A 22 -8.04 -10.98 -0.72
CA GLY A 22 -7.83 -12.42 -0.63
C GLY A 22 -6.54 -12.90 -1.31
N HIS A 23 -6.05 -14.06 -0.88
CA HIS A 23 -4.75 -14.61 -1.29
C HIS A 23 -4.63 -14.84 -2.80
N GLY A 24 -5.73 -15.11 -3.51
CA GLY A 24 -5.71 -15.28 -4.97
C GLY A 24 -5.25 -14.02 -5.70
N ASN A 25 -5.74 -12.85 -5.29
CA ASN A 25 -5.35 -11.56 -5.88
C ASN A 25 -3.96 -11.13 -5.42
N ALA A 26 -3.59 -11.42 -4.16
CA ALA A 26 -2.26 -11.10 -3.63
C ALA A 26 -1.12 -11.73 -4.45
N ARG A 27 -1.32 -12.92 -5.02
CA ARG A 27 -0.31 -13.61 -5.85
C ARG A 27 0.09 -12.83 -7.11
N LEU A 28 -0.76 -11.92 -7.59
CA LEU A 28 -0.49 -11.11 -8.78
C LEU A 28 0.56 -10.01 -8.52
N PHE A 29 0.83 -9.69 -7.26
CA PHE A 29 1.78 -8.65 -6.87
C PHE A 29 3.16 -9.28 -6.77
N THR A 30 4.04 -8.93 -7.70
CA THR A 30 5.42 -9.42 -7.83
C THR A 30 6.34 -8.22 -7.99
N SER A 31 7.65 -8.38 -7.80
CA SER A 31 8.61 -7.29 -7.97
C SER A 31 8.57 -6.65 -9.37
N SER A 32 8.19 -7.43 -10.40
CA SER A 32 8.05 -6.95 -11.77
C SER A 32 6.68 -6.36 -12.12
N SER A 33 5.61 -6.79 -11.44
CA SER A 33 4.24 -6.32 -11.75
C SER A 33 3.83 -5.08 -10.97
N ILE A 34 4.51 -4.76 -9.86
CA ILE A 34 4.17 -3.58 -9.04
C ILE A 34 4.74 -2.32 -9.70
N SER A 35 3.84 -1.46 -10.19
CA SER A 35 4.17 -0.14 -10.72
C SER A 35 4.21 0.93 -9.63
N ASP A 36 4.71 2.11 -9.96
CA ASP A 36 4.69 3.26 -9.06
C ASP A 36 3.26 3.71 -8.72
N GLU A 37 2.36 3.60 -9.69
CA GLU A 37 0.93 3.88 -9.51
C GLU A 37 0.30 2.87 -8.55
N THR A 38 0.65 1.59 -8.65
CA THR A 38 0.18 0.55 -7.70
C THR A 38 0.55 0.91 -6.27
N ILE A 39 1.78 1.36 -6.04
CA ILE A 39 2.27 1.75 -4.71
C ILE A 39 1.44 2.92 -4.16
N ILE A 40 1.18 3.95 -4.98
CA ILE A 40 0.40 5.13 -4.56
C ILE A 40 -1.02 4.73 -4.19
N ARG A 41 -1.70 3.92 -5.01
CA ARG A 41 -3.08 3.48 -4.76
C ARG A 41 -3.22 2.60 -3.52
N ILE A 42 -2.19 1.82 -3.18
CA ILE A 42 -2.17 1.06 -1.93
C ILE A 42 -2.06 1.99 -0.72
N VAL A 43 -1.31 3.08 -0.82
CA VAL A 43 -1.25 4.08 0.25
C VAL A 43 -2.60 4.78 0.44
N GLU A 44 -3.30 5.11 -0.65
CA GLU A 44 -4.67 5.65 -0.59
C GLU A 44 -5.64 4.67 0.11
N LEU A 45 -5.54 3.38 -0.20
CA LEU A 45 -6.31 2.33 0.49
C LEU A 45 -6.06 2.33 2.00
N LEU A 46 -4.81 2.52 2.43
CA LEU A 46 -4.44 2.54 3.85
C LEU A 46 -4.89 3.85 4.55
N ALA A 47 -4.83 4.99 3.86
CA ALA A 47 -5.27 6.31 4.36
C ALA A 47 -6.70 6.29 4.86
N GLU A 48 -7.50 5.59 4.10
CA GLU A 48 -8.93 5.52 4.23
C GLU A 48 -9.37 4.50 5.31
N MET A 49 -8.43 3.87 6.01
CA MET A 49 -8.68 2.78 6.96
C MET A 49 -8.33 3.11 8.41
N GLU A 50 -7.51 4.13 8.67
CA GLU A 50 -6.97 4.43 9.99
C GLU A 50 -7.46 5.78 10.54
N ASP A 51 -7.41 5.93 11.86
CA ASP A 51 -7.74 7.17 12.56
C ASP A 51 -6.62 8.21 12.29
N CYS A 52 -6.97 9.50 12.12
CA CYS A 52 -6.04 10.54 11.70
C CYS A 52 -4.79 10.69 12.59
N SER A 53 -4.86 10.26 13.86
CA SER A 53 -3.74 10.29 14.82
C SER A 53 -2.64 9.27 14.51
N THR A 54 -2.96 8.19 13.78
CA THR A 54 -2.02 7.15 13.34
C THR A 54 -1.22 7.55 12.09
N TRP A 55 -1.61 8.65 11.43
CA TRP A 55 -1.17 9.03 10.07
C TRP A 55 -0.09 10.12 9.99
N ILE A 56 0.55 10.50 11.09
CA ILE A 56 1.64 11.51 11.07
C ILE A 56 2.77 11.12 10.10
N ASP A 57 3.07 9.82 9.98
CA ASP A 57 4.07 9.29 9.05
C ASP A 57 3.61 9.21 7.59
N ALA A 58 2.30 9.30 7.36
CA ALA A 58 1.66 9.25 6.06
C ALA A 58 1.20 10.63 5.57
N VAL A 59 1.55 11.70 6.28
CA VAL A 59 1.56 13.05 5.71
C VAL A 59 2.84 13.18 4.89
N PRO A 60 2.77 13.40 3.56
CA PRO A 60 3.96 13.64 2.77
C PRO A 60 4.65 14.91 3.28
N ASN A 61 5.96 14.83 3.49
CA ASN A 61 6.74 16.02 3.83
C ASN A 61 6.54 17.04 2.68
N PRO A 62 6.36 18.34 2.95
CA PRO A 62 6.21 19.34 1.89
C PRO A 62 7.24 19.22 0.75
N GLN A 63 8.46 18.76 1.05
CA GLN A 63 9.51 18.51 0.06
C GLN A 63 9.27 17.30 -0.87
N ASP A 64 8.44 16.35 -0.45
CA ASP A 64 8.05 15.16 -1.21
C ASP A 64 6.92 15.47 -2.20
N VAL A 65 6.07 16.47 -1.90
CA VAL A 65 4.96 16.93 -2.78
C VAL A 65 5.47 17.84 -3.91
N LEU A 66 6.54 18.60 -3.67
CA LEU A 66 6.99 19.68 -4.55
C LEU A 66 8.03 19.25 -5.62
N LEU A 67 8.45 17.98 -5.67
CA LEU A 67 9.61 17.53 -6.46
C LEU A 67 9.39 16.10 -7.05
N PRO A 68 10.15 15.65 -8.07
CA PRO A 68 9.70 14.73 -9.14
C PRO A 68 9.25 13.33 -8.65
N ALA A 69 8.49 12.63 -9.50
CA ALA A 69 7.79 11.35 -9.24
C ALA A 69 8.56 10.32 -8.37
N ASN A 70 9.88 10.20 -8.52
CA ASN A 70 10.73 9.32 -7.71
C ASN A 70 10.66 9.60 -6.20
N LYS A 71 10.42 10.85 -5.76
CA LYS A 71 10.29 11.17 -4.32
C LYS A 71 8.94 10.78 -3.73
N ILE A 72 7.86 10.91 -4.50
CA ILE A 72 6.52 10.43 -4.11
C ILE A 72 6.55 8.92 -3.91
N ARG A 73 7.19 8.20 -4.83
CA ARG A 73 7.38 6.74 -4.69
C ARG A 73 8.14 6.36 -3.42
N LYS A 74 9.24 7.07 -3.09
CA LYS A 74 9.99 6.85 -1.83
C LYS A 74 9.11 7.07 -0.60
N TRP A 75 8.34 8.16 -0.59
CA TRP A 75 7.41 8.43 0.50
C TRP A 75 6.37 7.31 0.63
N ALA A 76 5.73 6.92 -0.47
CA ALA A 76 4.70 5.89 -0.47
C ALA A 76 5.24 4.55 0.03
N LEU A 77 6.45 4.14 -0.38
CA LEU A 77 7.12 2.95 0.14
C LEU A 77 7.40 3.04 1.65
N ARG A 78 7.75 4.22 2.20
CA ARG A 78 7.92 4.38 3.65
C ARG A 78 6.61 4.15 4.40
N VAL A 79 5.49 4.67 3.88
CA VAL A 79 4.16 4.47 4.47
C VAL A 79 3.79 2.99 4.46
N ILE A 80 3.92 2.32 3.30
CA ILE A 80 3.64 0.89 3.17
C ILE A 80 4.49 0.07 4.16
N ARG A 81 5.78 0.37 4.30
CA ARG A 81 6.66 -0.36 5.23
C ARG A 81 6.22 -0.23 6.68
N LYS A 82 5.93 1.00 7.14
CA LYS A 82 5.54 1.26 8.52
C LYS A 82 4.15 0.70 8.83
N SER A 83 3.17 0.98 7.98
CA SER A 83 1.77 0.57 8.20
C SER A 83 1.54 -0.91 7.87
N GLY A 84 2.40 -1.52 7.06
CA GLY A 84 2.25 -2.89 6.57
C GLY A 84 2.81 -3.98 7.50
N GLU A 85 3.76 -3.65 8.38
CA GLU A 85 4.36 -4.61 9.31
C GLU A 85 3.32 -5.36 10.19
N PRO A 86 2.28 -4.70 10.74
CA PRO A 86 1.21 -5.40 11.45
C PRO A 86 0.43 -6.41 10.60
N PHE A 87 0.34 -6.19 9.28
CA PHE A 87 -0.35 -7.11 8.36
C PHE A 87 0.47 -8.39 8.13
N LEU A 88 1.81 -8.30 8.09
CA LEU A 88 2.70 -9.47 8.04
C LEU A 88 2.55 -10.36 9.26
N LEU A 89 2.46 -9.74 10.44
CA LEU A 89 2.34 -10.43 11.73
C LEU A 89 0.93 -10.97 12.00
N GLY A 90 -0.04 -10.69 11.13
CA GLY A 90 -1.45 -11.08 11.32
C GLY A 90 -2.15 -10.33 12.46
N ASN A 91 -1.58 -9.21 12.90
CA ASN A 91 -2.05 -8.45 14.06
C ASN A 91 -3.10 -7.38 13.73
N VAL A 92 -3.50 -7.26 12.46
CA VAL A 92 -4.51 -6.31 12.02
C VAL A 92 -5.90 -6.93 12.04
N ARG A 93 -6.82 -6.31 12.76
CA ARG A 93 -8.25 -6.63 12.73
C ARG A 93 -8.98 -5.60 11.88
N ILE A 94 -9.26 -5.95 10.64
CA ILE A 94 -10.04 -5.11 9.72
C ILE A 94 -11.53 -5.44 9.90
N ASN A 95 -12.35 -4.42 10.15
CA ASN A 95 -13.79 -4.59 10.16
C ASN A 95 -14.29 -5.14 8.80
N MET A 96 -15.13 -6.18 8.81
CA MET A 96 -15.59 -6.87 7.60
C MET A 96 -16.32 -5.94 6.61
N MET A 97 -17.12 -5.00 7.11
CA MET A 97 -17.83 -4.03 6.26
C MET A 97 -16.85 -3.03 5.64
N CYS A 98 -15.90 -2.54 6.44
CA CYS A 98 -14.86 -1.63 5.95
C CYS A 98 -13.98 -2.31 4.88
N LYS A 99 -13.56 -3.56 5.12
CA LYS A 99 -12.84 -4.39 4.16
C LYS A 99 -13.57 -4.50 2.82
N ARG A 100 -14.87 -4.83 2.84
CA ARG A 100 -15.68 -4.98 1.62
C ARG A 100 -15.86 -3.65 0.89
N PHE A 101 -16.16 -2.59 1.62
CA PHE A 101 -16.37 -1.26 1.07
C PHE A 101 -15.10 -0.73 0.38
N ARG A 102 -13.95 -0.80 1.07
CA ARG A 102 -12.68 -0.35 0.48
C ARG A 102 -12.19 -1.25 -0.64
N ALA A 103 -12.45 -2.57 -0.57
CA ALA A 103 -12.19 -3.44 -1.71
C ALA A 103 -13.02 -3.08 -2.93
N ALA A 104 -14.30 -2.74 -2.78
CA ALA A 104 -15.12 -2.28 -3.90
C ALA A 104 -14.58 -0.96 -4.49
N GLN A 105 -14.12 -0.05 -3.64
CA GLN A 105 -13.62 1.27 -4.05
C GLN A 105 -12.28 1.21 -4.80
N PHE A 106 -11.31 0.45 -4.29
CA PHE A 106 -9.91 0.55 -4.75
C PHE A 106 -9.42 -0.64 -5.56
N LYS A 107 -10.03 -1.82 -5.43
CA LYS A 107 -9.53 -3.05 -6.07
C LYS A 107 -9.40 -2.92 -7.60
N PRO A 108 -10.37 -2.37 -8.35
CA PRO A 108 -10.25 -2.28 -9.81
C PRO A 108 -9.01 -1.47 -10.20
N ALA A 109 -8.90 -0.25 -9.68
CA ALA A 109 -7.83 0.66 -10.04
C ALA A 109 -6.44 0.16 -9.61
N ILE A 110 -6.33 -0.53 -8.47
CA ILE A 110 -5.07 -1.15 -8.05
C ILE A 110 -4.68 -2.30 -8.98
N LEU A 111 -5.63 -3.17 -9.37
CA LEU A 111 -5.34 -4.28 -10.28
C LEU A 111 -5.00 -3.80 -11.69
N ASP A 112 -5.70 -2.78 -12.19
CA ASP A 112 -5.46 -2.20 -13.51
C ASP A 112 -4.11 -1.46 -13.59
N SER A 113 -3.56 -1.04 -12.44
CA SER A 113 -2.25 -0.37 -12.36
C SER A 113 -1.04 -1.30 -12.39
N LEU A 114 -1.25 -2.63 -12.39
CA LEU A 114 -0.17 -3.59 -12.48
C LEU A 114 0.46 -3.56 -13.89
N ASN A 115 1.78 -3.73 -13.98
CA ASN A 115 2.53 -3.82 -15.24
C ASN A 115 2.31 -5.15 -15.97
#